data_AF-A0A6N6T8D8-F1
#
_entry.id   AF-A0A6N6T8D8-F1
#
_cell.length_a   1.000
_cell.length_b   1.000
_cell.length_c   1.000
_cell.angle_alpha   90.00
_cell.angle_beta   90.00
_cell.angle_gamma   90.00
#
_symmetry.space_group_name_H-M   'P 1'
#
loop_
_entity.id
_entity.type
_entity.pdbx_description
1 polymer ?
#
loop_
_entity_poly.entity_id
_entity_poly.type
_entity_poly.pdbx_seq_one_letter_code
_entity_poly.pdbx_strand_id
1 'polypeptide(L)'
;MHPTRSSDFHGLLAPVLALAAVAVAAPPADDRGFDPTGVWTGQHGSLALMRAGDTLSFSYSAVFGATAHLCDGIGVAGFVGDGVWQSVDTEGTVTFTTRGDEVTMQVTAGSASFCGADWPGDRFARGAWRPAVRCRVTARKARFFAVAPLPPPVRLAFVVEGDEIEALDLVNERSARWLLARYVGQTRTTAGLLERDALACRSQ
;
A
#
# COMPACT_ATOMS: atom_id res chain seq x y z
N MET A 1 -0.60 76.55 -48.78
CA MET A 1 0.65 75.92 -48.30
C MET A 1 0.39 75.39 -46.90
N HIS A 2 0.65 74.10 -46.67
CA HIS A 2 0.61 73.38 -45.39
C HIS A 2 1.62 73.93 -44.36
N PRO A 3 1.67 73.46 -43.09
CA PRO A 3 0.64 72.94 -42.14
C PRO A 3 0.80 73.67 -40.75
N THR A 4 0.07 73.43 -39.65
CA THR A 4 0.25 72.34 -38.67
C THR A 4 -0.87 72.33 -37.61
N ARG A 5 -1.06 71.12 -37.08
CA ARG A 5 -2.17 70.52 -36.31
C ARG A 5 -1.85 70.50 -34.80
N SER A 6 -2.82 70.03 -34.00
CA SER A 6 -2.69 69.24 -32.74
C SER A 6 -2.88 70.04 -31.44
N SER A 7 -3.63 69.59 -30.42
CA SER A 7 -4.50 68.42 -30.21
C SER A 7 -5.30 68.63 -28.93
N ASP A 8 -6.59 68.29 -28.93
CA ASP A 8 -7.39 68.08 -27.72
C ASP A 8 -7.40 66.58 -27.36
N PHE A 9 -6.95 66.26 -26.15
CA PHE A 9 -7.02 64.92 -25.55
C PHE A 9 -8.35 64.79 -24.78
N HIS A 10 -9.18 63.81 -25.11
CA HIS A 10 -10.27 63.35 -24.25
C HIS A 10 -9.96 61.93 -23.79
N GLY A 11 -9.85 61.75 -22.47
CA GLY A 11 -9.59 60.47 -21.83
C GLY A 11 -10.81 59.57 -21.83
N LEU A 12 -10.63 58.32 -22.25
CA LEU A 12 -11.59 57.24 -22.09
C LEU A 12 -11.08 56.29 -21.00
N LEU A 13 -11.83 56.20 -19.89
CA LEU A 13 -11.65 55.23 -18.82
C LEU A 13 -12.27 53.89 -19.26
N ALA A 14 -11.47 52.82 -19.28
CA ALA A 14 -11.92 51.45 -19.49
C ALA A 14 -12.10 50.73 -18.13
N PRO A 15 -13.16 49.91 -17.94
CA PRO A 15 -13.32 49.14 -16.72
C PRO A 15 -12.48 47.86 -16.78
N VAL A 16 -11.63 47.65 -15.78
CA VAL A 16 -10.86 46.41 -15.60
C VAL A 16 -11.75 45.39 -14.90
N LEU A 17 -12.17 44.33 -15.61
CA LEU A 17 -12.79 43.15 -15.00
C LEU A 17 -11.73 42.38 -14.20
N ALA A 18 -11.86 42.34 -12.88
CA ALA A 18 -11.06 41.49 -12.02
C ALA A 18 -11.62 40.06 -12.04
N LEU A 19 -10.90 39.11 -12.65
CA LEU A 19 -11.16 37.68 -12.47
C LEU A 19 -10.72 37.28 -11.06
N ALA A 20 -11.68 36.92 -10.20
CA ALA A 20 -11.40 36.27 -8.93
C ALA A 20 -10.99 34.81 -9.20
N ALA A 21 -9.71 34.49 -9.03
CA ALA A 21 -9.23 33.12 -9.07
C ALA A 21 -9.72 32.39 -7.80
N VAL A 22 -10.57 31.39 -7.97
CA VAL A 22 -10.95 30.47 -6.89
C VAL A 22 -9.74 29.60 -6.59
N ALA A 23 -9.10 29.81 -5.44
CA ALA A 23 -8.03 28.95 -4.97
C ALA A 23 -8.63 27.57 -4.64
N VAL A 24 -8.34 26.58 -5.48
CA VAL A 24 -8.66 25.18 -5.19
C VAL A 24 -7.69 24.73 -4.10
N ALA A 25 -8.22 24.45 -2.90
CA ALA A 25 -7.42 23.92 -1.81
C ALA A 25 -6.76 22.60 -2.25
N ALA A 26 -5.46 22.46 -2.01
CA ALA A 26 -4.79 21.19 -2.22
C ALA A 26 -5.50 20.11 -1.40
N PRO A 27 -5.69 18.90 -1.94
CA PRO A 27 -6.24 17.80 -1.16
C PRO A 27 -5.38 17.60 0.10
N PRO A 28 -5.99 17.28 1.25
CA PRO A 28 -5.25 17.05 2.48
C PRO A 28 -4.17 16.00 2.24
N ALA A 29 -2.99 16.22 2.84
CA ALA A 29 -1.91 15.25 2.78
C ALA A 29 -2.39 13.90 3.31
N ASP A 30 -2.01 12.81 2.62
CA ASP A 30 -2.33 11.46 3.04
C ASP A 30 -1.58 11.15 4.35
N ASP A 31 -2.30 11.18 5.47
CA ASP A 31 -1.76 10.95 6.81
C ASP A 31 -1.36 9.49 7.06
N ARG A 32 -1.66 8.60 6.11
CA ARG A 32 -1.29 7.18 6.14
C ARG A 32 0.21 6.92 5.93
N GLY A 33 1.00 7.98 5.76
CA GLY A 33 2.43 7.86 5.45
C GLY A 33 2.67 7.44 4.00
N PHE A 34 3.88 6.96 3.70
CA PHE A 34 4.19 6.50 2.35
C PHE A 34 3.45 5.18 2.04
N ASP A 35 3.18 4.89 0.77
CA ASP A 35 2.65 3.57 0.38
C ASP A 35 3.76 2.51 0.53
N PRO A 36 3.66 1.58 1.49
CA PRO A 36 4.70 0.61 1.77
C PRO A 36 4.64 -0.61 0.85
N THR A 37 3.79 -0.60 -0.19
CA THR A 37 3.55 -1.78 -1.02
C THR A 37 4.85 -2.31 -1.64
N GLY A 38 5.15 -3.58 -1.38
CA GLY A 38 6.39 -4.23 -1.79
C GLY A 38 6.87 -5.30 -0.82
N VAL A 39 8.01 -5.90 -1.14
CA VAL A 39 8.75 -6.77 -0.21
C VAL A 39 9.85 -5.95 0.45
N TRP A 40 9.92 -6.05 1.77
CA TRP A 40 10.92 -5.44 2.61
C TRP A 40 11.79 -6.52 3.22
N THR A 41 13.10 -6.42 3.09
CA THR A 41 14.04 -7.35 3.73
C THR A 41 14.79 -6.64 4.84
N GLY A 42 14.69 -7.19 6.05
CA GLY A 42 15.34 -6.69 7.26
C GLY A 42 16.52 -7.56 7.65
N GLN A 43 17.06 -7.30 8.85
CA GLN A 43 18.14 -8.10 9.42
C GLN A 43 17.72 -9.56 9.65
N HIS A 44 16.47 -9.78 9.99
CA HIS A 44 15.99 -11.05 10.54
C HIS A 44 15.08 -11.84 9.60
N GLY A 45 14.52 -11.16 8.60
CA GLY A 45 13.44 -11.73 7.81
C GLY A 45 12.98 -10.82 6.69
N SER A 46 11.85 -11.21 6.10
CA SER A 46 11.18 -10.48 5.04
C SER A 46 9.72 -10.21 5.42
N LEU A 47 9.24 -9.06 4.96
CA LEU A 47 7.89 -8.56 5.15
C LEU A 47 7.33 -8.12 3.79
N ALA A 48 6.33 -8.83 3.27
CA ALA A 48 5.57 -8.40 2.11
C ALA A 48 4.35 -7.59 2.58
N LEU A 49 4.17 -6.40 2.01
CA LEU A 49 3.10 -5.47 2.35
C LEU A 49 2.30 -5.07 1.12
N MET A 50 0.99 -4.97 1.28
CA MET A 50 0.08 -4.55 0.23
C MET A 50 -0.98 -3.62 0.81
N ARG A 51 -0.90 -2.34 0.47
CA ARG A 51 -1.85 -1.33 0.95
C ARG A 51 -3.04 -1.19 0.00
N ALA A 52 -4.25 -1.17 0.57
CA ALA A 52 -5.49 -0.88 -0.12
C ALA A 52 -6.42 -0.04 0.78
N GLY A 53 -6.53 1.25 0.50
CA GLY A 53 -7.29 2.19 1.34
C GLY A 53 -6.74 2.22 2.76
N ASP A 54 -7.62 1.93 3.74
CA ASP A 54 -7.32 1.88 5.17
C ASP A 54 -6.89 0.48 5.65
N THR A 55 -6.55 -0.41 4.72
CA THR A 55 -6.05 -1.75 5.04
C THR A 55 -4.64 -1.96 4.54
N LEU A 56 -3.84 -2.63 5.37
CA LEU A 56 -2.49 -3.08 5.09
C LEU A 56 -2.46 -4.60 5.23
N SER A 57 -2.47 -5.30 4.11
CA SER A 57 -2.30 -6.76 4.10
C SER A 57 -0.82 -7.10 4.16
N PHE A 58 -0.46 -8.11 4.95
CA PHE A 58 0.93 -8.48 5.16
C PHE A 58 1.16 -9.98 5.15
N SER A 59 2.37 -10.38 4.75
CA SER A 59 2.97 -11.69 4.94
C SER A 59 4.37 -11.48 5.51
N TYR A 60 4.74 -12.26 6.53
CA TYR A 60 5.97 -12.07 7.28
C TYR A 60 6.66 -13.41 7.52
N SER A 61 7.98 -13.42 7.42
CA SER A 61 8.80 -14.56 7.82
C SER A 61 10.16 -14.10 8.32
N ALA A 62 10.55 -14.56 9.51
CA ALA A 62 11.83 -14.22 10.12
C ALA A 62 12.39 -15.37 10.95
N VAL A 63 13.72 -15.44 11.02
CA VAL A 63 14.43 -16.32 11.94
C VAL A 63 14.47 -15.66 13.32
N PHE A 64 14.29 -16.43 14.39
CA PHE A 64 14.34 -15.94 15.77
C PHE A 64 15.02 -16.91 16.73
N GLY A 65 15.54 -16.35 17.82
CA GLY A 65 16.18 -17.09 18.90
C GLY A 65 17.57 -17.66 18.57
N ALA A 66 18.31 -18.08 19.60
CA ALA A 66 19.66 -18.61 19.47
C ALA A 66 19.74 -19.93 18.67
N THR A 67 18.60 -20.60 18.52
CA THR A 67 18.42 -21.89 17.83
C THR A 67 17.87 -21.74 16.41
N ALA A 68 17.77 -20.52 15.89
CA ALA A 68 17.29 -20.22 14.55
C ALA A 68 15.90 -20.81 14.23
N HIS A 69 14.95 -20.65 15.16
CA HIS A 69 13.56 -21.00 14.89
C HIS A 69 12.98 -20.09 13.83
N LEU A 70 12.04 -20.58 13.03
CA LEU A 70 11.32 -19.77 12.06
C LEU A 70 10.03 -19.28 12.67
N CYS A 71 9.74 -18.00 12.49
CA CYS A 71 8.40 -17.49 12.63
C CYS A 71 7.85 -17.07 11.27
N ASP A 72 6.60 -17.43 11.03
CA ASP A 72 5.85 -17.10 9.83
C ASP A 72 4.45 -16.57 10.19
N GLY A 73 3.93 -15.65 9.39
CA GLY A 73 2.65 -15.00 9.67
C GLY A 73 2.03 -14.35 8.45
N ILE A 74 0.71 -14.21 8.45
CA ILE A 74 -0.04 -13.51 7.41
C ILE A 74 -1.30 -12.89 8.02
N GLY A 75 -1.64 -11.67 7.64
CA GLY A 75 -2.81 -10.99 8.21
C GLY A 75 -3.13 -9.65 7.58
N VAL A 76 -4.03 -8.92 8.23
CA VAL A 76 -4.46 -7.57 7.84
C VAL A 76 -4.32 -6.65 9.05
N ALA A 77 -3.76 -5.47 8.81
CA ALA A 77 -3.75 -4.35 9.75
C ALA A 77 -4.68 -3.23 9.25
N GLY A 78 -5.41 -2.62 10.16
CA GLY A 78 -6.26 -1.45 9.90
C GLY A 78 -5.51 -0.15 10.21
N PHE A 79 -5.74 0.90 9.42
CA PHE A 79 -5.18 2.23 9.68
C PHE A 79 -5.78 2.83 10.97
N VAL A 80 -4.92 3.37 11.84
CA VAL A 80 -5.34 3.97 13.11
C VAL A 80 -4.89 5.44 13.28
N GLY A 81 -4.21 6.00 12.28
CA GLY A 81 -3.76 7.39 12.26
C GLY A 81 -2.24 7.54 12.13
N ASP A 82 -1.80 8.67 11.58
CA ASP A 82 -0.37 9.08 11.55
C ASP A 82 0.63 8.04 11.02
N GLY A 83 0.26 7.31 9.97
CA GLY A 83 1.07 6.23 9.39
C GLY A 83 1.18 4.97 10.24
N VAL A 84 0.30 4.82 11.22
CA VAL A 84 0.22 3.68 12.13
C VAL A 84 -0.90 2.74 11.69
N TRP A 85 -0.63 1.44 11.73
CA TRP A 85 -1.54 0.37 11.34
C TRP A 85 -1.54 -0.71 12.41
N GLN A 86 -2.70 -1.28 12.75
CA GLN A 86 -2.81 -2.29 13.80
C GLN A 86 -3.47 -3.57 13.30
N SER A 87 -2.80 -4.69 13.54
CA SER A 87 -3.37 -6.03 13.45
C SER A 87 -3.64 -6.52 14.87
N VAL A 88 -4.88 -6.93 15.14
CA VAL A 88 -5.34 -7.36 16.47
C VAL A 88 -5.90 -8.76 16.37
N ASP A 89 -5.48 -9.63 17.27
CA ASP A 89 -6.05 -10.96 17.46
C ASP A 89 -6.33 -11.24 18.94
N THR A 90 -6.62 -12.49 19.28
CA THR A 90 -6.92 -12.91 20.65
C THR A 90 -5.73 -12.88 21.59
N GLU A 91 -4.50 -12.89 21.06
CA GLU A 91 -3.26 -12.95 21.82
C GLU A 91 -2.65 -11.56 22.02
N GLY A 92 -2.83 -10.65 21.07
CA GLY A 92 -2.25 -9.31 21.17
C GLY A 92 -2.50 -8.38 19.99
N THR A 93 -1.66 -7.35 19.91
CA THR A 93 -1.68 -6.32 18.87
C THR A 93 -0.30 -6.12 18.29
N VAL A 94 -0.20 -6.21 16.96
CA VAL A 94 0.98 -5.83 16.19
C VAL A 94 0.71 -4.49 15.51
N THR A 95 1.59 -3.54 15.78
CA THR A 95 1.58 -2.21 15.18
C THR A 95 2.64 -2.14 14.09
N PHE A 96 2.25 -1.64 12.92
CA PHE A 96 3.15 -1.26 11.84
C PHE A 96 3.21 0.26 11.73
N THR A 97 4.39 0.81 11.43
CA THR A 97 4.56 2.24 11.11
C THR A 97 5.18 2.39 9.73
N THR A 98 4.64 3.29 8.89
CA THR A 98 5.10 3.54 7.51
C THR A 98 5.52 5.00 7.33
N ARG A 99 6.52 5.41 8.13
CA ARG A 99 7.03 6.79 8.21
C ARG A 99 8.56 6.78 8.18
N GLY A 100 9.18 7.94 7.90
CA GLY A 100 10.64 8.08 7.98
C GLY A 100 11.44 7.19 7.02
N ASP A 101 10.86 6.86 5.86
CA ASP A 101 11.44 5.95 4.86
C ASP A 101 11.77 4.54 5.36
N GLU A 102 11.00 4.08 6.34
CA GLU A 102 11.09 2.74 6.86
C GLU A 102 9.73 2.17 7.23
N VAL A 103 9.71 0.86 7.34
CA VAL A 103 8.64 0.14 8.00
C VAL A 103 9.15 -0.36 9.34
N THR A 104 8.40 -0.10 10.40
CA THR A 104 8.58 -0.80 11.68
C THR A 104 7.41 -1.74 11.91
N MET A 105 7.66 -2.83 12.62
CA MET A 105 6.66 -3.79 13.07
C MET A 105 6.94 -4.08 14.54
N GLN A 106 5.96 -3.94 15.44
CA GLN A 106 6.15 -4.09 16.88
C GLN A 106 4.92 -4.65 17.56
N VAL A 107 5.09 -5.53 18.55
CA VAL A 107 4.01 -5.91 19.48
C VAL A 107 3.80 -4.78 20.47
N THR A 108 2.59 -4.23 20.49
CA THR A 108 2.23 -3.09 21.35
C THR A 108 1.25 -3.45 22.45
N ALA A 109 0.62 -4.63 22.39
CA ALA A 109 -0.22 -5.17 23.45
C ALA A 109 -0.24 -6.69 23.40
N GLY A 110 -0.32 -7.35 24.57
CA GLY A 110 -0.37 -8.81 24.67
C GLY A 110 0.90 -9.49 24.12
N SER A 111 0.71 -10.66 23.52
CA SER A 111 1.74 -11.40 22.79
C SER A 111 1.27 -11.53 21.34
N ALA A 112 2.09 -11.14 20.36
CA ALA A 112 1.69 -11.38 18.98
C ALA A 112 1.75 -12.86 18.61
N SER A 113 0.78 -13.28 17.80
CA SER A 113 0.68 -14.65 17.28
C SER A 113 1.79 -15.03 16.28
N PHE A 114 2.61 -14.07 15.85
CA PHE A 114 3.80 -14.30 15.03
C PHE A 114 5.03 -13.62 15.66
N CYS A 115 5.97 -14.43 16.16
CA CYS A 115 7.29 -14.05 16.70
C CYS A 115 8.31 -13.60 15.63
N GLY A 116 9.49 -13.10 16.03
CA GLY A 116 10.53 -12.63 15.10
C GLY A 116 11.83 -12.38 15.85
N ALA A 117 12.96 -12.18 15.15
CA ALA A 117 14.15 -11.65 15.83
C ALA A 117 14.04 -10.13 16.00
N ASP A 118 14.61 -9.65 17.11
CA ASP A 118 14.33 -8.37 17.79
C ASP A 118 12.93 -8.24 18.44
N TRP A 119 12.25 -9.37 18.68
CA TRP A 119 11.02 -9.45 19.47
C TRP A 119 11.09 -8.55 20.72
N PRO A 120 10.18 -7.57 20.87
CA PRO A 120 8.85 -7.51 20.26
C PRO A 120 8.75 -6.85 18.87
N GLY A 121 9.83 -6.51 18.17
CA GLY A 121 9.71 -5.82 16.87
C GLY A 121 10.76 -6.15 15.83
N ASP A 122 10.65 -5.50 14.68
CA ASP A 122 11.63 -5.55 13.58
C ASP A 122 11.58 -4.24 12.78
N ARG A 123 12.66 -3.94 12.06
CA ARG A 123 12.80 -2.69 11.28
C ARG A 123 13.28 -2.98 9.87
N PHE A 124 12.64 -2.33 8.91
CA PHE A 124 12.92 -2.49 7.48
C PHE A 124 13.19 -1.14 6.83
N ALA A 125 14.46 -0.91 6.47
CA ALA A 125 14.86 0.31 5.77
C ALA A 125 14.55 0.23 4.27
N ARG A 126 14.25 1.37 3.63
CA ARG A 126 13.98 1.47 2.19
C ARG A 126 15.08 0.90 1.28
N GLY A 127 16.33 0.85 1.76
CA GLY A 127 17.47 0.34 0.98
C GLY A 127 17.37 -1.13 0.55
N ALA A 128 16.53 -1.92 1.22
CA ALA A 128 16.28 -3.34 0.91
C ALA A 128 14.81 -3.61 0.55
N TRP A 129 14.14 -2.61 -0.04
CA TRP A 129 12.77 -2.72 -0.54
C TRP A 129 12.75 -3.09 -2.03
N ARG A 130 11.83 -3.98 -2.39
CA ARG A 130 11.52 -4.35 -3.78
C ARG A 130 10.03 -4.09 -4.08
N PRO A 131 9.69 -3.42 -5.19
CA PRO A 131 8.31 -3.09 -5.52
C PRO A 131 7.48 -4.33 -5.89
N ALA A 132 6.15 -4.17 -5.86
CA ALA A 132 5.22 -5.15 -6.42
C ALA A 132 5.37 -5.28 -7.94
N VAL A 133 5.09 -6.47 -8.46
CA VAL A 133 5.05 -6.74 -9.90
C VAL A 133 3.67 -6.40 -10.46
N ARG A 134 3.63 -5.88 -11.69
CA ARG A 134 2.37 -5.73 -12.41
C ARG A 134 2.00 -7.03 -13.11
N CYS A 135 0.78 -7.48 -12.90
CA CYS A 135 0.22 -8.65 -13.56
C CYS A 135 -1.07 -8.29 -14.29
N ARG A 136 -1.35 -9.03 -15.36
CA ARG A 136 -2.63 -9.01 -16.05
C ARG A 136 -3.46 -10.20 -15.61
N VAL A 137 -4.73 -9.99 -15.34
CA VAL A 137 -5.68 -11.07 -15.03
C VAL A 137 -6.00 -11.84 -16.31
N THR A 138 -5.83 -13.16 -16.27
CA THR A 138 -6.07 -14.08 -17.40
C THR A 138 -7.34 -14.90 -17.20
N ALA A 139 -7.77 -15.09 -15.96
CA ALA A 139 -9.04 -15.76 -15.68
C ALA A 139 -10.22 -14.85 -16.01
N ARG A 140 -11.30 -15.41 -16.60
CA ARG A 140 -12.56 -14.69 -16.87
C ARG A 140 -13.07 -13.92 -15.65
N LYS A 141 -12.93 -14.52 -14.45
CA LYS A 141 -13.26 -13.92 -13.17
C LYS A 141 -12.42 -14.56 -12.07
N ALA A 142 -11.65 -13.76 -11.34
CA ALA A 142 -10.84 -14.19 -10.21
C ALA A 142 -11.33 -13.50 -8.93
N ARG A 143 -11.76 -14.28 -7.92
CA ARG A 143 -12.17 -13.74 -6.62
C ARG A 143 -10.96 -13.57 -5.72
N PHE A 144 -10.94 -12.49 -4.96
CA PHE A 144 -10.01 -12.36 -3.86
C PHE A 144 -10.37 -13.31 -2.73
N PHE A 145 -9.34 -13.82 -2.06
CA PHE A 145 -9.45 -14.54 -0.81
C PHE A 145 -8.95 -13.65 0.33
N ALA A 146 -9.37 -13.95 1.55
CA ALA A 146 -8.94 -13.25 2.75
C ALA A 146 -7.45 -13.52 3.01
N VAL A 147 -6.77 -12.52 3.55
CA VAL A 147 -5.38 -12.62 3.95
C VAL A 147 -5.38 -13.18 5.38
N ALA A 148 -5.36 -14.51 5.46
CA ALA A 148 -5.53 -15.27 6.69
C ALA A 148 -4.81 -16.64 6.54
N PRO A 149 -4.59 -17.39 7.64
CA PRO A 149 -4.05 -18.74 7.57
C PRO A 149 -4.80 -19.64 6.57
N LEU A 150 -4.07 -20.57 5.93
CA LEU A 150 -4.62 -21.43 4.89
C LEU A 150 -5.57 -22.52 5.44
N PRO A 151 -6.62 -22.92 4.70
CA PRO A 151 -7.07 -22.33 3.44
C PRO A 151 -7.81 -21.01 3.67
N PRO A 152 -7.59 -19.97 2.83
CA PRO A 152 -8.16 -18.66 3.09
C PRO A 152 -9.65 -18.63 2.71
N PRO A 153 -10.51 -17.95 3.48
CA PRO A 153 -11.90 -17.72 3.11
C PRO A 153 -12.04 -16.91 1.80
N VAL A 154 -13.04 -17.22 0.97
CA VAL A 154 -13.35 -16.48 -0.26
C VAL A 154 -14.00 -15.13 0.08
N ARG A 155 -13.67 -14.06 -0.66
CA ARG A 155 -14.31 -12.74 -0.56
C ARG A 155 -15.25 -12.46 -1.74
N LEU A 156 -16.12 -11.47 -1.57
CA LEU A 156 -17.01 -10.99 -2.63
C LEU A 156 -16.27 -10.16 -3.70
N ALA A 157 -15.15 -9.53 -3.33
CA ALA A 157 -14.34 -8.75 -4.26
C ALA A 157 -13.73 -9.64 -5.35
N PHE A 158 -13.69 -9.15 -6.58
CA PHE A 158 -13.15 -9.87 -7.73
C PHE A 158 -12.58 -8.93 -8.79
N VAL A 159 -11.69 -9.48 -9.60
CA VAL A 159 -11.17 -8.92 -10.85
C VAL A 159 -11.58 -9.82 -12.01
N VAL A 160 -11.53 -9.28 -13.23
CA VAL A 160 -11.91 -9.98 -14.46
C VAL A 160 -10.76 -9.95 -15.46
N GLU A 161 -10.87 -10.80 -16.48
CA GLU A 161 -9.88 -10.89 -17.54
C GLU A 161 -9.55 -9.52 -18.14
N GLY A 162 -8.26 -9.23 -18.29
CA GLY A 162 -7.75 -7.96 -18.80
C GLY A 162 -7.47 -6.90 -17.73
N ASP A 163 -8.01 -7.03 -16.51
CA ASP A 163 -7.66 -6.13 -15.40
C ASP A 163 -6.14 -6.16 -15.15
N GLU A 164 -5.57 -5.00 -14.82
CA GLU A 164 -4.19 -4.89 -14.32
C GLU A 164 -4.19 -4.79 -12.80
N ILE A 165 -3.31 -5.57 -12.17
CA ILE A 165 -3.15 -5.65 -10.71
C ILE A 165 -1.68 -5.59 -10.33
N GLU A 166 -1.41 -5.28 -9.07
CA GLU A 166 -0.08 -5.42 -8.47
C GLU A 166 -0.06 -6.67 -7.59
N ALA A 167 1.03 -7.43 -7.63
CA ALA A 167 1.18 -8.67 -6.87
C ALA A 167 2.56 -8.80 -6.23
N LEU A 168 2.61 -9.58 -5.16
CA LEU A 168 3.79 -9.98 -4.40
C LEU A 168 3.69 -11.47 -4.10
N ASP A 169 4.84 -12.14 -4.16
CA ASP A 169 4.96 -13.46 -3.54
C ASP A 169 4.76 -13.32 -2.03
N LEU A 170 4.13 -14.35 -1.44
CA LEU A 170 4.13 -14.51 -0.01
C LEU A 170 5.55 -14.83 0.46
N VAL A 171 5.96 -14.26 1.58
CA VAL A 171 7.29 -14.48 2.17
C VAL A 171 7.25 -15.53 3.29
N ASN A 172 6.07 -15.88 3.78
CA ASN A 172 5.87 -17.04 4.65
C ASN A 172 5.88 -18.35 3.86
N GLU A 173 6.23 -19.47 4.51
CA GLU A 173 6.42 -20.80 3.90
C GLU A 173 5.14 -21.44 3.30
N ARG A 174 4.06 -20.68 3.15
CA ARG A 174 2.74 -21.22 2.87
C ARG A 174 2.28 -20.88 1.46
N SER A 175 2.66 -21.81 0.57
CA SER A 175 2.07 -22.09 -0.73
C SER A 175 2.38 -21.13 -1.87
N ALA A 176 3.15 -21.64 -2.85
CA ALA A 176 3.38 -20.98 -4.14
C ALA A 176 2.10 -20.71 -4.95
N ARG A 177 0.95 -21.28 -4.57
CA ARG A 177 -0.34 -21.06 -5.24
C ARG A 177 -0.85 -19.64 -5.10
N TRP A 178 -0.58 -18.98 -3.98
CA TRP A 178 -1.19 -17.70 -3.65
C TRP A 178 -0.21 -16.55 -3.84
N LEU A 179 -0.75 -15.44 -4.34
CA LEU A 179 -0.08 -14.15 -4.40
C LEU A 179 -0.85 -13.16 -3.54
N LEU A 180 -0.13 -12.34 -2.78
CA LEU A 180 -0.71 -11.15 -2.20
C LEU A 180 -0.87 -10.13 -3.32
N ALA A 181 -2.09 -9.68 -3.57
CA ALA A 181 -2.43 -8.85 -4.72
C ALA A 181 -3.30 -7.67 -4.34
N ARG A 182 -3.19 -6.56 -5.08
CA ARG A 182 -4.15 -5.46 -5.05
C ARG A 182 -4.58 -5.04 -6.44
N TYR A 183 -5.84 -4.62 -6.52
CA TYR A 183 -6.40 -3.90 -7.65
C TYR A 183 -6.66 -2.46 -7.23
N VAL A 184 -6.17 -1.51 -8.03
CA VAL A 184 -6.39 -0.08 -7.85
C VAL A 184 -7.12 0.44 -9.09
N GLY A 185 -8.45 0.50 -9.01
CA GLY A 185 -9.30 1.06 -10.06
C GLY A 185 -9.71 2.50 -9.75
N GLN A 186 -10.38 3.14 -10.72
CA GLN A 186 -10.83 4.53 -10.58
C GLN A 186 -11.80 4.75 -9.42
N THR A 187 -12.67 3.76 -9.14
CA THR A 187 -13.75 3.87 -8.14
C THR A 187 -13.64 2.84 -7.02
N ARG A 188 -12.73 1.87 -7.13
CA ARG A 188 -12.59 0.76 -6.18
C ARG A 188 -11.12 0.39 -6.01
N THR A 189 -10.72 0.18 -4.76
CA THR A 189 -9.42 -0.39 -4.42
C THR A 189 -9.64 -1.60 -3.52
N THR A 190 -8.92 -2.69 -3.75
CA THR A 190 -9.01 -3.90 -2.91
C THR A 190 -7.67 -4.63 -2.91
N ALA A 191 -7.31 -5.22 -1.77
CA ALA A 191 -6.18 -6.12 -1.64
C ALA A 191 -6.62 -7.43 -1.00
N GLY A 192 -6.00 -8.53 -1.37
CA GLY A 192 -6.25 -9.85 -0.82
C GLY A 192 -5.35 -10.91 -1.45
N LEU A 193 -5.70 -12.17 -1.30
CA LEU A 193 -5.00 -13.25 -2.01
C LEU A 193 -5.67 -13.53 -3.36
N LEU A 194 -4.87 -13.74 -4.40
CA LEU A 194 -5.30 -14.27 -5.69
C LEU A 194 -4.47 -15.53 -6.01
N GLU A 195 -5.07 -16.44 -6.77
CA GLU A 195 -4.35 -17.59 -7.29
C GLU A 195 -3.36 -17.13 -8.36
N ARG A 196 -2.13 -17.64 -8.29
CA ARG A 196 -1.07 -17.35 -9.26
C ARG A 196 -1.50 -17.67 -10.68
N ASP A 197 -2.17 -18.81 -10.88
CA ASP A 197 -2.57 -19.28 -12.20
C ASP A 197 -3.67 -18.43 -12.87
N ALA A 198 -4.31 -17.53 -12.11
CA ALA A 198 -5.25 -16.54 -12.63
C ALA A 198 -4.55 -15.29 -13.21
N LEU A 199 -3.22 -15.22 -13.14
CA LEU A 199 -2.42 -14.02 -13.39
C LEU A 199 -1.26 -14.31 -14.35
N ALA A 200 -1.04 -13.38 -15.28
CA ALA A 200 0.18 -13.30 -16.08
C ALA A 200 1.01 -12.12 -15.57
N CYS A 201 2.00 -12.42 -14.73
CA CYS A 201 2.91 -11.42 -14.17
C CYS A 201 4.10 -11.18 -15.10
N ARG A 202 4.45 -9.92 -15.33
CA ARG A 202 5.70 -9.59 -16.02
C ARG A 202 6.84 -9.76 -15.02
N SER A 203 7.83 -10.58 -15.34
CA SER A 203 9.05 -10.69 -14.53
C SER A 203 9.68 -9.30 -14.39
N GLN A 204 10.14 -8.98 -13.19
CA GLN A 204 11.02 -7.84 -12.94
C GLN A 204 12.39 -8.08 -13.59
#